data_AF-A0A183PWZ7-F1
#
_entry.id   AF-A0A183PWZ7-F1
#
_cell.length_a   1.000
_cell.length_b   1.000
_cell.length_c   1.000
_cell.angle_alpha   90.00
_cell.angle_beta   90.00
_cell.angle_gamma   90.00
#
_symmetry.space_group_name_H-M   'P 1'
#
loop_
_entity.id
_entity.type
_entity.pdbx_description
1 polymer ?
#
loop_
_entity_poly.entity_id
_entity_poly.type
_entity_poly.pdbx_seq_one_letter_code
_entity_poly.pdbx_strand_id
1 'polypeptide(L)'
;MSTLAKPSIKYQPPDWFTNSFALSANSQRQREASEQIRQETRSLRLAAALKTKWDEFNNTTRLADRIDAIKDLKDVLELAHSQLDAEISMVNLGKEAVEEQMRNIITPKECVTECLTLRDRRKKIDNEKEVIDKSNKRLQQKVDEAFEQIVILKEARQQILLDLQDKHAAMDIDIQQYKLTHTCPGVSFKLNSTRIPKGTTTPQQWEEFTRYNWRRAQAEIRSGQRLRGAIYLTLCQVSNDLEAQAQATEFALRQRKHDFEQALDELKWQKKQVKADIFSLDHRNNVREPLCFKQQLDCILKQYH
;
A
#
# COMPACT_ATOMS: atom_id res chain seq x y z
N MET A 1 -46.60 -85.50 -58.23
CA MET A 1 -47.09 -84.69 -59.38
C MET A 1 -46.25 -83.44 -59.48
N SER A 2 -45.87 -83.12 -60.72
CA SER A 2 -44.82 -82.17 -61.12
C SER A 2 -45.17 -80.71 -60.80
N THR A 3 -44.17 -79.93 -60.42
CA THR A 3 -44.22 -78.49 -60.16
C THR A 3 -44.62 -77.71 -61.42
N LEU A 4 -45.76 -77.03 -61.39
CA LEU A 4 -46.20 -76.16 -62.47
C LEU A 4 -45.39 -74.84 -62.44
N ALA A 5 -44.30 -74.78 -63.20
CA ALA A 5 -43.55 -73.55 -63.42
C ALA A 5 -44.43 -72.55 -64.19
N LYS A 6 -44.59 -71.35 -63.64
CA LYS A 6 -45.39 -70.26 -64.22
C LYS A 6 -44.87 -69.94 -65.64
N PRO A 7 -45.73 -69.77 -66.67
CA PRO A 7 -45.26 -69.53 -68.03
C PRO A 7 -44.47 -68.23 -68.11
N SER A 8 -43.25 -68.28 -68.67
CA SER A 8 -42.50 -67.07 -68.99
C SER A 8 -43.29 -66.28 -70.04
N ILE A 9 -43.77 -65.08 -69.69
CA ILE A 9 -44.35 -64.16 -70.66
C ILE A 9 -43.24 -63.82 -71.66
N LYS A 10 -43.33 -64.38 -72.88
CA LYS A 10 -42.40 -64.06 -73.96
C LYS A 10 -42.84 -62.72 -74.54
N TYR A 11 -42.00 -61.70 -74.37
CA TYR A 11 -42.23 -60.39 -74.98
C TYR A 11 -42.45 -60.54 -76.49
N GLN A 12 -43.44 -59.84 -77.04
CA GLN A 12 -43.48 -59.61 -78.49
C GLN A 12 -42.29 -58.71 -78.85
N PRO A 13 -41.71 -58.82 -80.06
CA PRO A 13 -40.54 -58.01 -80.42
C PRO A 13 -40.67 -56.50 -80.13
N PRO A 14 -41.81 -55.82 -80.38
CA PRO A 14 -41.99 -54.41 -80.02
C PRO A 14 -41.96 -54.13 -78.51
N ASP A 15 -42.54 -55.01 -77.69
CA ASP A 15 -42.52 -54.89 -76.23
C ASP A 15 -41.11 -55.08 -75.68
N TRP A 16 -40.32 -55.96 -76.29
CA TRP A 16 -38.91 -56.15 -75.96
C TRP A 16 -38.09 -54.89 -76.25
N PHE A 17 -38.25 -54.27 -77.43
CA PHE A 17 -37.58 -53.01 -77.78
C PHE A 17 -37.97 -51.89 -76.81
N THR A 18 -39.25 -51.76 -76.47
CA THR A 18 -39.74 -50.75 -75.53
C THR A 18 -39.16 -50.94 -74.14
N ASN A 19 -39.16 -52.18 -73.62
CA ASN A 19 -38.58 -52.49 -72.31
C ASN A 19 -37.05 -52.30 -72.29
N SER A 20 -36.35 -52.72 -73.35
CA SER A 20 -34.89 -52.53 -73.48
C SER A 20 -34.52 -51.04 -73.55
N PHE A 21 -35.29 -50.24 -74.27
CA PHE A 21 -35.11 -48.79 -74.31
C PHE A 21 -35.38 -48.15 -72.95
N ALA A 22 -36.47 -48.53 -72.27
CA ALA A 22 -36.79 -48.04 -70.94
C ALA A 22 -35.70 -48.39 -69.92
N LEU A 23 -35.17 -49.62 -69.96
CA LEU A 23 -34.07 -50.05 -69.10
C LEU A 23 -32.78 -49.26 -69.39
N SER A 24 -32.45 -49.07 -70.67
CA SER A 24 -31.30 -48.25 -71.09
C SER A 24 -31.44 -46.79 -70.62
N ALA A 25 -32.58 -46.17 -70.87
CA ALA A 25 -32.87 -44.79 -70.43
C ALA A 25 -32.86 -44.65 -68.91
N ASN A 26 -33.36 -45.63 -68.16
CA ASN A 26 -33.26 -45.65 -66.71
C ASN A 26 -31.81 -45.81 -66.24
N SER A 27 -31.04 -46.71 -66.85
CA SER A 27 -29.61 -46.89 -66.54
C SER A 27 -28.79 -45.63 -66.80
N GLN A 28 -29.12 -44.88 -67.86
CA GLN A 28 -28.49 -43.60 -68.17
C GLN A 28 -28.79 -42.57 -67.08
N ARG A 29 -30.06 -42.38 -66.71
CA ARG A 29 -30.46 -41.48 -65.62
C ARG A 29 -29.79 -41.84 -64.28
N GLN A 30 -29.69 -43.13 -63.95
CA GLN A 30 -29.02 -43.58 -62.73
C GLN A 30 -27.51 -43.30 -62.76
N ARG A 31 -26.84 -43.49 -63.92
CA ARG A 31 -25.42 -43.13 -64.09
C ARG A 31 -25.19 -41.63 -63.96
N GLU A 32 -26.04 -40.81 -64.56
CA GLU A 32 -25.99 -39.35 -64.46
C GLU A 32 -26.19 -38.88 -63.02
N ALA A 33 -27.22 -39.37 -62.32
CA ALA A 33 -27.45 -39.04 -60.91
C ALA A 33 -26.28 -39.49 -60.02
N SER A 34 -25.72 -40.68 -60.25
CA SER A 34 -24.54 -41.16 -59.53
C SER A 34 -23.31 -40.29 -59.79
N GLU A 35 -23.08 -39.87 -61.04
CA GLU A 35 -21.99 -38.97 -61.41
C GLU A 35 -22.14 -37.62 -60.71
N GLN A 36 -23.35 -37.04 -60.73
CA GLN A 36 -23.65 -35.80 -60.03
C GLN A 36 -23.37 -35.91 -58.52
N ILE A 37 -23.89 -36.95 -57.86
CA ILE A 37 -23.64 -37.18 -56.42
C ILE A 37 -22.14 -37.32 -56.14
N ARG A 38 -21.38 -38.03 -56.99
CA ARG A 38 -19.93 -38.17 -56.84
C ARG A 38 -19.20 -36.84 -56.98
N GLN A 39 -19.60 -36.01 -57.94
CA GLN A 39 -19.04 -34.66 -58.14
C GLN A 39 -19.37 -33.73 -56.98
N GLU A 40 -20.63 -33.71 -56.53
CA GLU A 40 -21.08 -32.93 -55.37
C GLU A 40 -20.35 -33.37 -54.09
N THR A 41 -20.24 -34.68 -53.86
CA THR A 41 -19.51 -35.24 -52.71
C THR A 41 -18.03 -34.84 -52.74
N ARG A 42 -17.39 -34.87 -53.92
CA ARG A 42 -16.00 -34.42 -54.08
C ARG A 42 -15.86 -32.93 -53.78
N SER A 43 -16.76 -32.11 -54.32
CA SER A 43 -16.79 -30.66 -54.09
C SER A 43 -16.97 -30.35 -52.60
N LEU A 44 -17.95 -30.99 -51.95
CA LEU A 44 -18.21 -30.83 -50.52
C LEU A 44 -17.01 -31.22 -49.66
N ARG A 45 -16.34 -32.34 -49.99
CA ARG A 45 -15.13 -32.77 -49.26
C ARG A 45 -14.00 -31.75 -49.38
N LEU A 46 -13.78 -31.20 -50.58
CA LEU A 46 -12.76 -30.16 -50.80
C LEU A 46 -13.11 -28.87 -50.06
N ALA A 47 -14.37 -28.43 -50.14
CA ALA A 47 -14.85 -27.26 -49.42
C ALA A 47 -14.72 -27.42 -47.90
N ALA A 48 -15.09 -28.58 -47.35
CA ALA A 48 -14.93 -28.89 -45.93
C ALA A 48 -13.47 -28.93 -45.49
N ALA A 49 -12.58 -29.52 -46.30
CA ALA A 49 -11.14 -29.54 -46.01
C ALA A 49 -10.53 -28.13 -46.01
N LEU A 50 -10.87 -27.31 -47.01
CA LEU A 50 -10.41 -25.93 -47.09
C LEU A 50 -10.92 -25.10 -45.91
N LYS A 51 -12.22 -25.23 -45.57
CA LYS A 51 -12.82 -24.57 -44.42
C LYS A 51 -12.13 -24.96 -43.11
N THR A 52 -11.91 -26.26 -42.90
CA THR A 52 -11.22 -26.76 -41.70
C THR A 52 -9.82 -26.15 -41.56
N LYS A 53 -9.05 -26.10 -42.66
CA LYS A 53 -7.71 -25.49 -42.66
C LYS A 53 -7.74 -24.00 -42.32
N TRP A 54 -8.70 -23.26 -42.87
CA TRP A 54 -8.85 -21.83 -42.57
C TRP A 54 -9.32 -21.59 -41.13
N ASP A 55 -10.26 -22.39 -40.64
CA ASP A 55 -10.77 -22.29 -39.26
C ASP A 55 -9.64 -22.62 -38.26
N GLU A 56 -8.82 -23.64 -38.52
CA GLU A 56 -7.63 -23.97 -37.72
C GLU A 56 -6.64 -22.80 -37.71
N PHE A 57 -6.26 -22.29 -38.88
CA PHE A 57 -5.36 -21.14 -39.00
C PHE A 57 -5.86 -19.90 -38.25
N ASN A 58 -7.14 -19.55 -38.42
CA ASN A 58 -7.75 -18.41 -37.75
C ASN A 58 -7.78 -18.58 -36.23
N ASN A 59 -8.08 -19.79 -35.75
CA ASN A 59 -8.10 -20.08 -34.32
C ASN A 59 -6.69 -20.05 -33.70
N THR A 60 -5.70 -20.65 -34.36
CA THR A 60 -4.30 -20.62 -33.91
C THR A 60 -3.76 -19.20 -33.87
N THR A 61 -4.06 -18.38 -34.88
CA THR A 61 -3.68 -16.95 -34.91
C THR A 61 -4.32 -16.19 -33.75
N ARG A 62 -5.64 -16.34 -33.52
CA ARG A 62 -6.34 -15.68 -32.41
C ARG A 62 -5.83 -16.12 -31.03
N LEU A 63 -5.42 -17.38 -30.89
CA LEU A 63 -4.80 -17.87 -29.65
C LEU A 63 -3.43 -17.23 -29.42
N ALA A 64 -2.61 -17.08 -30.47
CA ALA A 64 -1.34 -16.36 -30.37
C ALA A 64 -1.55 -14.90 -29.94
N ASP A 65 -2.44 -14.17 -30.61
CA ASP A 65 -2.77 -12.77 -30.27
C ASP A 65 -3.24 -12.64 -28.82
N ARG A 66 -4.04 -13.59 -28.34
CA ARG A 66 -4.53 -13.62 -26.96
C ARG A 66 -3.42 -13.91 -25.95
N ILE A 67 -2.48 -14.81 -26.26
CA ILE A 67 -1.31 -15.08 -25.41
C ILE A 67 -0.50 -13.80 -25.23
N ASP A 68 -0.24 -13.08 -26.33
CA ASP A 68 0.49 -11.80 -26.29
C ASP A 68 -0.27 -10.75 -25.47
N ALA A 69 -1.58 -10.61 -25.67
CA ALA A 69 -2.40 -9.69 -24.90
C ALA A 69 -2.40 -10.01 -23.38
N ILE A 70 -2.47 -11.29 -23.00
CA ILE A 70 -2.38 -11.69 -21.58
C ILE A 70 -0.99 -11.39 -21.03
N LYS A 71 0.06 -11.61 -21.81
CA LYS A 71 1.44 -11.29 -21.42
C LYS A 71 1.60 -9.80 -21.13
N ASP A 72 1.10 -8.93 -21.99
CA ASP A 72 1.15 -7.47 -21.76
C ASP A 72 0.45 -7.08 -20.44
N LEU A 73 -0.70 -7.69 -20.14
CA LEU A 73 -1.40 -7.47 -18.87
C LEU A 73 -0.60 -7.95 -17.65
N LYS A 74 0.10 -9.09 -17.78
CA LYS A 74 0.99 -9.60 -16.73
C LYS A 74 2.15 -8.65 -16.48
N ASP A 75 2.82 -8.18 -17.53
CA ASP A 75 3.97 -7.27 -17.41
C ASP A 75 3.56 -5.98 -16.65
N VAL A 76 2.37 -5.45 -16.93
CA VAL A 76 1.80 -4.29 -16.20
C VAL A 76 1.52 -4.60 -14.73
N LEU A 77 1.00 -5.79 -14.43
CA LEU A 77 0.72 -6.23 -13.06
C LEU A 77 2.00 -6.52 -12.27
N GLU A 78 3.02 -7.13 -12.87
CA GLU A 78 4.32 -7.39 -12.26
C GLU A 78 5.04 -6.08 -11.94
N LEU A 79 4.98 -5.10 -12.85
CA LEU A 79 5.46 -3.75 -12.59
C LEU A 79 4.74 -3.13 -11.38
N ALA A 80 3.40 -3.17 -11.35
CA ALA A 80 2.62 -2.63 -10.24
C ALA A 80 2.94 -3.34 -8.91
N HIS A 81 3.14 -4.66 -8.93
CA HIS A 81 3.56 -5.43 -7.77
C HIS A 81 4.90 -4.93 -7.21
N SER A 82 5.91 -4.81 -8.07
CA SER A 82 7.25 -4.32 -7.66
C SER A 82 7.20 -2.89 -7.09
N GLN A 83 6.37 -2.02 -7.66
CA GLN A 83 6.20 -0.65 -7.19
C GLN A 83 5.49 -0.60 -5.83
N LEU A 84 4.52 -1.47 -5.59
CA LEU A 84 3.85 -1.59 -4.30
C LEU A 84 4.81 -2.09 -3.22
N ASP A 85 5.63 -3.11 -3.50
CA ASP A 85 6.65 -3.60 -2.55
C ASP A 85 7.68 -2.52 -2.17
N ALA A 86 8.15 -1.78 -3.18
CA ALA A 86 9.04 -0.66 -2.97
C ALA A 86 8.38 0.42 -2.08
N GLU A 87 7.14 0.80 -2.37
CA GLU A 87 6.45 1.84 -1.59
C GLU A 87 6.11 1.39 -0.16
N ILE A 88 5.70 0.12 0.04
CA ILE A 88 5.50 -0.45 1.38
C ILE A 88 6.79 -0.32 2.21
N SER A 89 7.93 -0.66 1.60
CA SER A 89 9.23 -0.57 2.26
C SER A 89 9.56 0.88 2.62
N MET A 90 9.32 1.82 1.71
CA MET A 90 9.60 3.25 1.93
C MET A 90 8.69 3.89 2.99
N VAL A 91 7.40 3.54 3.03
CA VAL A 91 6.48 4.02 4.09
C VAL A 91 6.88 3.43 5.44
N ASN A 92 7.30 2.15 5.47
CA ASN A 92 7.77 1.52 6.70
C ASN A 92 9.05 2.17 7.25
N LEU A 93 10.01 2.52 6.40
CA LEU A 93 11.18 3.31 6.80
C LEU A 93 10.78 4.68 7.40
N GLY A 94 9.80 5.35 6.79
CA GLY A 94 9.24 6.60 7.33
C GLY A 94 8.62 6.40 8.72
N LYS A 95 7.87 5.32 8.93
CA LYS A 95 7.29 4.95 10.23
C LYS A 95 8.37 4.70 11.27
N GLU A 96 9.40 3.92 10.94
CA GLU A 96 10.52 3.61 11.83
C GLU A 96 11.26 4.88 12.27
N ALA A 97 11.46 5.84 11.35
CA ALA A 97 12.07 7.13 11.67
C ALA A 97 11.22 7.97 12.64
N VAL A 98 9.89 7.94 12.50
CA VAL A 98 8.97 8.61 13.45
C VAL A 98 9.03 7.95 14.82
N GLU A 99 8.98 6.62 14.88
CA GLU A 99 9.10 5.86 16.13
C GLU A 99 10.44 6.09 16.82
N GLU A 100 11.52 6.24 16.05
CA GLU A 100 12.83 6.62 16.58
C GLU A 100 12.82 8.01 17.20
N GLN A 101 12.24 9.01 16.52
CA GLN A 101 12.11 10.34 17.12
C GLN A 101 11.24 10.32 18.37
N MET A 102 10.18 9.50 18.43
CA MET A 102 9.40 9.31 19.65
C MET A 102 10.24 8.73 20.79
N ARG A 103 11.10 7.74 20.52
CA ARG A 103 12.04 7.20 21.52
C ARG A 103 13.01 8.27 22.03
N ASN A 104 13.53 9.12 21.14
CA ASN A 104 14.45 10.20 21.51
C ASN A 104 13.81 11.25 22.43
N ILE A 105 12.49 11.45 22.34
CA ILE A 105 11.75 12.42 23.18
C ILE A 105 11.49 11.89 24.60
N ILE A 106 11.57 10.57 24.84
CA ILE A 106 11.30 9.97 26.16
C ILE A 106 12.21 10.55 27.24
N THR A 107 13.52 10.58 27.00
CA THR A 107 14.49 11.07 28.00
C THR A 107 14.31 12.55 28.34
N PRO A 108 14.22 13.49 27.37
CA PRO A 108 13.86 14.89 27.67
C PRO A 108 12.54 15.02 28.45
N LYS A 109 11.52 14.22 28.11
CA LYS A 109 10.23 14.24 28.81
C LYS A 109 10.36 13.83 30.28
N GLU A 110 11.14 12.79 30.57
CA GLU A 110 11.40 12.32 31.93
C GLU A 110 12.16 13.39 32.74
N CYS A 111 13.22 13.97 32.15
CA CYS A 111 13.97 15.05 32.79
C CYS A 111 13.09 16.25 33.14
N VAL A 112 12.22 16.67 32.23
CA VAL A 112 11.27 17.77 32.47
C VAL A 112 10.29 17.40 33.58
N THR A 113 9.79 16.17 33.58
CA THR A 113 8.87 15.68 34.62
C THR A 113 9.54 15.67 36.00
N GLU A 114 10.77 15.17 36.10
CA GLU A 114 11.55 15.18 37.34
C GLU A 114 11.82 16.63 37.81
N CYS A 115 12.29 17.50 36.91
CA CYS A 115 12.52 18.91 37.21
C CYS A 115 11.26 19.60 37.74
N LEU A 116 10.09 19.27 37.18
CA LEU A 116 8.80 19.77 37.66
C LEU A 116 8.48 19.27 39.07
N THR A 117 8.64 17.98 39.33
CA THR A 117 8.38 17.39 40.66
C THR A 117 9.27 18.01 41.75
N LEU A 118 10.53 18.31 41.43
CA LEU A 118 11.45 19.00 42.34
C LEU A 118 11.09 20.49 42.53
N ARG A 119 10.41 21.08 41.54
CA ARG A 119 10.00 22.50 41.54
C ARG A 119 8.58 22.75 42.03
N ASP A 120 7.83 21.74 42.49
CA ASP A 120 6.40 21.77 42.88
C ASP A 120 5.96 22.92 43.83
N ARG A 121 6.88 23.73 44.35
CA ARG A 121 6.60 24.98 45.10
C ARG A 121 6.63 26.28 44.28
N ARG A 122 6.94 26.27 42.97
CA ARG A 122 6.98 27.48 42.12
C ARG A 122 5.96 27.40 40.98
N LYS A 123 4.83 28.07 41.15
CA LYS A 123 3.70 28.18 40.19
C LYS A 123 4.04 29.02 38.94
N LYS A 124 4.98 28.60 38.09
CA LYS A 124 5.03 29.10 36.72
C LYS A 124 4.68 27.94 35.78
N ILE A 125 3.78 28.22 34.84
CA ILE A 125 3.38 27.28 33.79
C ILE A 125 4.63 27.03 32.94
N ASP A 126 5.20 25.84 33.04
CA ASP A 126 6.40 25.47 32.30
C ASP A 126 5.97 24.96 30.91
N ASN A 127 6.11 25.84 29.90
CA ASN A 127 5.75 25.59 28.50
C ASN A 127 6.44 24.35 27.89
N GLU A 128 7.54 23.89 28.49
CA GLU A 128 8.38 22.79 28.00
C GLU A 128 7.61 21.45 27.94
N LYS A 129 6.83 21.13 28.98
CA LYS A 129 6.02 19.91 29.01
C LYS A 129 4.96 19.93 27.92
N GLU A 130 4.34 21.09 27.70
CA GLU A 130 3.29 21.26 26.68
C GLU A 130 3.85 21.07 25.26
N VAL A 131 5.03 21.63 24.96
CA VAL A 131 5.71 21.44 23.67
C VAL A 131 6.04 19.98 23.44
N ILE A 132 6.62 19.30 24.43
CA ILE A 132 6.96 17.86 24.35
C ILE A 132 5.71 16.99 24.14
N ASP A 133 4.63 17.25 24.87
CA ASP A 133 3.39 16.47 24.73
C ASP A 133 2.70 16.73 23.38
N LYS A 134 2.73 17.97 22.86
CA LYS A 134 2.23 18.29 21.51
C LYS A 134 3.06 17.60 20.42
N SER A 135 4.39 17.62 20.54
CA SER A 135 5.30 16.95 19.61
C SER A 135 5.06 15.44 19.58
N ASN A 136 4.96 14.80 20.75
CA ASN A 136 4.65 13.37 20.84
C ASN A 136 3.30 13.01 20.21
N LYS A 137 2.25 13.81 20.44
CA LYS A 137 0.93 13.58 19.82
C LYS A 137 0.99 13.65 18.29
N ARG A 138 1.72 14.63 17.74
CA ARG A 138 1.94 14.77 16.29
C ARG A 138 2.68 13.57 15.70
N LEU A 139 3.73 13.09 16.38
CA LEU A 139 4.46 11.91 15.92
C LEU A 139 3.59 10.65 15.98
N GLN A 140 2.85 10.42 17.09
CA GLN A 140 1.96 9.26 17.21
C GLN A 140 0.91 9.23 16.09
N GLN A 141 0.29 10.37 15.77
CA GLN A 141 -0.64 10.48 14.64
C GLN A 141 0.00 10.01 13.32
N LYS A 142 1.27 10.35 13.08
CA LYS A 142 1.98 9.91 11.88
C LYS A 142 2.35 8.43 11.88
N VAL A 143 2.60 7.84 13.05
CA VAL A 143 2.76 6.38 13.16
C VAL A 143 1.46 5.67 12.80
N ASP A 144 0.33 6.14 13.32
CA ASP A 144 -0.99 5.55 13.07
C ASP A 144 -1.37 5.67 11.58
N GLU A 145 -1.23 6.86 10.99
CA GLU A 145 -1.44 7.09 9.55
C GLU A 145 -0.54 6.18 8.68
N ALA A 146 0.74 6.03 9.05
CA ALA A 146 1.68 5.18 8.31
C ALA A 146 1.31 3.70 8.41
N PHE A 147 0.89 3.25 9.59
CA PHE A 147 0.42 1.88 9.78
C PHE A 147 -0.80 1.57 8.92
N GLU A 148 -1.81 2.44 8.93
CA GLU A 148 -3.01 2.30 8.10
C GLU A 148 -2.67 2.26 6.61
N GLN A 149 -1.81 3.17 6.15
CA GLN A 149 -1.40 3.22 4.74
C GLN A 149 -0.63 1.95 4.31
N ILE A 150 0.21 1.38 5.19
CA ILE A 150 0.89 0.09 4.94
C ILE A 150 -0.12 -1.04 4.76
N VAL A 151 -1.19 -1.08 5.57
CA VAL A 151 -2.26 -2.08 5.44
C VAL A 151 -2.94 -1.96 4.08
N ILE A 152 -3.34 -0.74 3.69
CA ILE A 152 -4.02 -0.49 2.41
C ILE A 152 -3.11 -0.87 1.22
N LEU A 153 -1.81 -0.53 1.27
CA LEU A 153 -0.85 -0.93 0.24
C LEU A 153 -0.71 -2.46 0.15
N LYS A 154 -0.69 -3.17 1.29
CA LYS A 154 -0.65 -4.64 1.32
C LYS A 154 -1.92 -5.26 0.73
N GLU A 155 -3.08 -4.68 0.97
CA GLU A 155 -4.34 -5.12 0.36
C GLU A 155 -4.31 -4.94 -1.16
N ALA A 156 -3.87 -3.78 -1.65
CA ALA A 156 -3.70 -3.54 -3.08
C ALA A 156 -2.71 -4.54 -3.70
N ARG A 157 -1.61 -4.84 -3.00
CA ARG A 157 -0.63 -5.86 -3.43
C ARG A 157 -1.26 -7.25 -3.54
N GLN A 158 -2.07 -7.64 -2.58
CA GLN A 158 -2.74 -8.94 -2.60
C GLN A 158 -3.72 -9.04 -3.78
N GLN A 159 -4.45 -7.97 -4.11
CA GLN A 159 -5.34 -7.95 -5.28
C GLN A 159 -4.57 -8.12 -6.59
N ILE A 160 -3.42 -7.45 -6.72
CA ILE A 160 -2.52 -7.61 -7.88
C ILE A 160 -2.01 -9.04 -7.99
N LEU A 161 -1.62 -9.68 -6.88
CA LEU A 161 -1.15 -11.06 -6.86
C LEU A 161 -2.23 -12.06 -7.29
N LEU A 162 -3.48 -11.87 -6.85
CA LEU A 162 -4.59 -12.71 -7.26
C LEU A 162 -4.86 -12.58 -8.77
N ASP A 163 -4.87 -11.35 -9.29
CA ASP A 163 -5.04 -11.12 -10.73
C ASP A 163 -3.88 -11.74 -11.53
N LEU A 164 -2.64 -11.60 -11.06
CA LEU A 164 -1.47 -12.26 -11.66
C LEU A 164 -1.64 -13.78 -11.71
N GLN A 165 -2.07 -14.41 -10.61
CA GLN A 165 -2.29 -15.85 -10.55
C GLN A 165 -3.30 -16.31 -11.60
N ASP A 166 -4.42 -15.59 -11.73
CA ASP A 166 -5.45 -15.89 -12.73
C ASP A 166 -4.92 -15.71 -14.16
N LYS A 167 -4.12 -14.66 -14.42
CA LYS A 167 -3.48 -14.43 -15.72
C LYS A 167 -2.47 -15.52 -16.07
N HIS A 168 -1.69 -16.01 -15.10
CA HIS A 168 -0.78 -17.13 -15.30
C HIS A 168 -1.54 -18.39 -15.69
N ALA A 169 -2.54 -18.77 -14.91
CA ALA A 169 -3.32 -19.99 -15.17
C ALA A 169 -3.99 -19.95 -16.55
N ALA A 170 -4.53 -18.81 -16.94
CA ALA A 170 -5.15 -18.65 -18.25
C ALA A 170 -4.15 -18.66 -19.40
N MET A 171 -3.00 -17.99 -19.25
CA MET A 171 -1.91 -18.03 -20.23
C MET A 171 -1.41 -19.47 -20.43
N ASP A 172 -1.26 -20.23 -19.34
CA ASP A 172 -0.86 -21.64 -19.41
C ASP A 172 -1.89 -22.46 -20.19
N ILE A 173 -3.18 -22.29 -19.91
CA ILE A 173 -4.26 -22.93 -20.67
C ILE A 173 -4.16 -22.56 -22.15
N ASP A 174 -4.02 -21.27 -22.48
CA ASP A 174 -3.98 -20.78 -23.85
C ASP A 174 -2.74 -21.31 -24.61
N ILE A 175 -1.59 -21.39 -23.95
CA ILE A 175 -0.37 -22.02 -24.50
C ILE A 175 -0.58 -23.51 -24.77
N GLN A 176 -1.25 -24.23 -23.87
CA GLN A 176 -1.55 -25.65 -24.12
C GLN A 176 -2.53 -25.80 -25.29
N GLN A 177 -3.57 -24.96 -25.37
CA GLN A 177 -4.52 -24.98 -26.49
C GLN A 177 -3.85 -24.65 -27.82
N TYR A 178 -2.94 -23.68 -27.84
CA TYR A 178 -2.17 -23.31 -29.02
C TYR A 178 -1.34 -24.46 -29.60
N LYS A 179 -0.84 -25.36 -28.72
CA LYS A 179 -0.05 -26.54 -29.11
C LYS A 179 -0.90 -27.71 -29.63
N LEU A 180 -2.21 -27.72 -29.39
CA LEU A 180 -3.08 -28.80 -29.82
C LEU A 180 -3.31 -28.75 -31.32
N THR A 181 -3.14 -29.90 -31.97
CA THR A 181 -3.48 -30.11 -33.38
C THR A 181 -4.46 -31.27 -33.48
N HIS A 182 -5.16 -31.37 -34.62
CA HIS A 182 -6.14 -32.45 -34.86
C HIS A 182 -5.54 -33.86 -34.83
N THR A 183 -4.20 -34.00 -34.91
CA THR A 183 -3.48 -35.28 -34.84
C THR A 183 -3.06 -35.65 -33.42
N CYS A 184 -3.21 -34.76 -32.45
CA CYS A 184 -2.85 -35.02 -31.06
C CYS A 184 -3.73 -36.14 -30.45
N PRO A 185 -3.14 -37.11 -29.72
CA PRO A 185 -3.90 -38.11 -28.99
C PRO A 185 -4.84 -37.47 -27.96
N GLY A 186 -6.05 -38.01 -27.80
CA GLY A 186 -7.03 -37.52 -26.82
C GLY A 186 -7.87 -36.31 -27.30
N VAL A 187 -7.61 -35.79 -28.51
CA VAL A 187 -8.51 -34.81 -29.14
C VAL A 187 -9.77 -35.53 -29.62
N SER A 188 -10.93 -35.01 -29.23
CA SER A 188 -12.25 -35.58 -29.54
C SER A 188 -13.21 -34.48 -29.94
N PHE A 189 -14.15 -34.77 -30.84
CA PHE A 189 -15.24 -33.84 -31.13
C PHE A 189 -16.12 -33.63 -29.89
N LYS A 190 -16.31 -32.36 -29.50
CA LYS A 190 -17.21 -31.98 -28.41
C LYS A 190 -18.52 -31.44 -29.00
N LEU A 191 -19.63 -31.90 -28.44
CA LEU A 191 -20.95 -31.37 -28.76
C LEU A 191 -21.06 -29.94 -28.21
N ASN A 192 -21.53 -28.99 -29.02
CA ASN A 192 -21.69 -27.58 -28.65
C ASN A 192 -20.39 -26.89 -28.19
N SER A 193 -19.30 -27.05 -28.94
CA SER A 193 -17.99 -26.43 -28.65
C SER A 193 -18.01 -24.91 -28.55
N THR A 194 -19.01 -24.24 -29.14
CA THR A 194 -19.20 -22.79 -29.10
C THR A 194 -20.10 -22.31 -27.97
N ARG A 195 -20.53 -23.20 -27.07
CA ARG A 195 -21.36 -22.85 -25.92
C ARG A 195 -20.58 -21.99 -24.93
N ILE A 196 -21.13 -20.83 -24.60
CA ILE A 196 -20.64 -19.96 -23.52
C ILE A 196 -21.50 -20.22 -22.27
N PRO A 197 -20.92 -20.74 -21.17
CA PRO A 197 -21.64 -20.92 -19.91
C PRO A 197 -22.20 -19.59 -19.37
N LYS A 198 -23.29 -19.64 -18.59
CA LYS A 198 -23.79 -18.45 -17.89
C LYS A 198 -22.80 -18.05 -16.80
N GLY A 199 -22.56 -16.75 -16.64
CA GLY A 199 -21.63 -16.22 -15.62
C GLY A 199 -20.16 -16.15 -16.06
N THR A 200 -19.86 -16.36 -17.35
CA THR A 200 -18.52 -16.13 -17.87
C THR A 200 -18.20 -14.65 -18.03
N THR A 201 -16.97 -14.27 -17.71
CA THR A 201 -16.42 -12.93 -17.94
C THR A 201 -16.00 -12.75 -19.39
N THR A 202 -16.32 -11.60 -19.99
CA THR A 202 -15.83 -11.27 -21.34
C THR A 202 -14.36 -10.84 -21.30
N PRO A 203 -13.61 -10.98 -22.41
CA PRO A 203 -12.22 -10.49 -22.47
C PRO A 203 -12.11 -9.00 -22.09
N GLN A 204 -13.06 -8.16 -22.53
CA GLN A 204 -13.07 -6.73 -22.20
C GLN A 204 -13.25 -6.50 -20.69
N GLN A 205 -14.19 -7.20 -20.05
CA GLN A 205 -14.41 -7.08 -18.60
C GLN A 205 -13.18 -7.52 -17.81
N TRP A 206 -12.46 -8.53 -18.30
CA TRP A 206 -11.27 -9.04 -17.63
C TRP A 206 -10.06 -8.11 -17.78
N GLU A 207 -9.92 -7.46 -18.93
CA GLU A 207 -8.94 -6.39 -19.13
C GLU A 207 -9.26 -5.17 -18.25
N GLU A 208 -10.53 -4.78 -18.17
CA GLU A 208 -11.00 -3.69 -17.31
C GLU A 208 -10.74 -3.97 -15.83
N PHE A 209 -10.90 -5.22 -15.38
CA PHE A 209 -10.56 -5.64 -14.02
C PHE A 209 -9.08 -5.39 -13.71
N THR A 210 -8.18 -5.81 -14.60
CA THR A 210 -6.74 -5.56 -14.46
C THR A 210 -6.42 -4.07 -14.49
N ARG A 211 -7.06 -3.31 -15.38
CA ARG A 211 -6.91 -1.86 -15.47
C ARG A 211 -7.36 -1.16 -14.19
N TYR A 212 -8.45 -1.63 -13.57
CA TYR A 212 -8.92 -1.14 -12.28
C TYR A 212 -7.90 -1.41 -11.18
N ASN A 213 -7.40 -2.65 -11.07
CA ASN A 213 -6.41 -3.03 -10.08
C ASN A 213 -5.13 -2.19 -10.20
N TRP A 214 -4.65 -1.98 -11.44
CA TRP A 214 -3.50 -1.10 -11.69
C TRP A 214 -3.78 0.34 -11.25
N ARG A 215 -4.93 0.92 -11.62
CA ARG A 215 -5.28 2.31 -11.22
C ARG A 215 -5.38 2.45 -9.70
N ARG A 216 -5.96 1.46 -9.01
CA ARG A 216 -6.02 1.42 -7.55
C ARG A 216 -4.61 1.38 -6.96
N ALA A 217 -3.74 0.48 -7.42
CA ALA A 217 -2.36 0.40 -6.97
C ALA A 217 -1.62 1.74 -7.13
N GLN A 218 -1.75 2.39 -8.29
CA GLN A 218 -1.14 3.72 -8.53
C GLN A 218 -1.72 4.82 -7.65
N ALA A 219 -3.00 4.76 -7.29
CA ALA A 219 -3.60 5.70 -6.36
C ALA A 219 -3.01 5.54 -4.95
N GLU A 220 -2.88 4.31 -4.47
CA GLU A 220 -2.32 4.02 -3.14
C GLU A 220 -0.83 4.36 -3.06
N ILE A 221 -0.05 4.05 -4.09
CA ILE A 221 1.37 4.44 -4.16
C ILE A 221 1.52 5.97 -4.02
N ARG A 222 0.70 6.73 -4.74
CA ARG A 222 0.72 8.21 -4.63
C ARG A 222 0.27 8.69 -3.25
N SER A 223 -0.62 7.98 -2.58
CA SER A 223 -1.00 8.26 -1.19
C SER A 223 0.18 8.06 -0.24
N GLY A 224 0.87 6.91 -0.35
CA GLY A 224 2.10 6.62 0.41
C GLY A 224 3.19 7.67 0.24
N GLN A 225 3.43 8.10 -1.01
CA GLN A 225 4.43 9.14 -1.32
C GLN A 225 4.10 10.48 -0.65
N ARG A 226 2.82 10.90 -0.67
CA ARG A 226 2.37 12.12 0.02
C ARG A 226 2.55 11.99 1.53
N LEU A 227 2.20 10.83 2.10
CA LEU A 227 2.33 10.56 3.52
C LEU A 227 3.80 10.61 3.97
N ARG A 228 4.72 10.02 3.20
CA ARG A 228 6.17 10.14 3.45
C ARG A 228 6.64 11.59 3.48
N GLY A 229 6.17 12.42 2.54
CA GLY A 229 6.45 13.86 2.55
C GLY A 229 5.93 14.54 3.82
N ALA A 230 4.71 14.22 4.22
CA ALA A 230 4.11 14.75 5.46
C ALA A 230 4.85 14.29 6.73
N ILE A 231 5.30 13.03 6.76
CA ILE A 231 6.14 12.47 7.82
C ILE A 231 7.43 13.28 7.94
N TYR A 232 8.16 13.44 6.83
CA TYR A 232 9.41 14.19 6.81
C TYR A 232 9.23 15.63 7.35
N LEU A 233 8.20 16.34 6.87
CA LEU A 233 7.88 17.68 7.36
C LEU A 233 7.57 17.70 8.86
N THR A 234 6.81 16.72 9.35
CA THR A 234 6.47 16.61 10.77
C THR A 234 7.71 16.39 11.62
N LEU A 235 8.65 15.56 11.18
CA LEU A 235 9.92 15.30 11.87
C LEU A 235 10.76 16.58 11.95
N CYS A 236 10.93 17.31 10.84
CA CYS A 236 11.64 18.59 10.83
C CYS A 236 11.00 19.60 11.78
N GLN A 237 9.67 19.73 11.75
CA GLN A 237 8.95 20.64 12.63
C GLN A 237 9.13 20.26 14.11
N VAL A 238 9.01 18.97 14.47
CA VAL A 238 9.22 18.52 15.85
C VAL A 238 10.65 18.82 16.30
N SER A 239 11.65 18.55 15.45
CA SER A 239 13.04 18.85 15.76
C SER A 239 13.24 20.33 16.05
N ASN A 240 12.69 21.22 15.20
CA ASN A 240 12.79 22.67 15.39
C ASN A 240 12.07 23.15 16.66
N ASP A 241 10.89 22.61 16.95
CA ASP A 241 10.11 22.98 18.13
C ASP A 241 10.86 22.60 19.42
N LEU A 242 11.47 21.40 19.45
CA LEU A 242 12.26 20.93 20.58
C LEU A 242 13.56 21.73 20.75
N GLU A 243 14.25 22.04 19.65
CA GLU A 243 15.46 22.85 19.69
C GLU A 243 15.17 24.28 20.17
N ALA A 244 14.12 24.92 19.64
CA ALA A 244 13.69 26.24 20.08
C ALA A 244 13.34 26.24 21.58
N GLN A 245 12.67 25.19 22.06
CA GLN A 245 12.35 25.04 23.47
C GLN A 245 13.60 24.80 24.33
N ALA A 246 14.59 24.03 23.85
CA ALA A 246 15.87 23.84 24.53
C ALA A 246 16.66 25.16 24.64
N GLN A 247 16.69 25.98 23.60
CA GLN A 247 17.33 27.29 23.63
C GLN A 247 16.63 28.26 24.59
N ALA A 248 15.29 28.27 24.60
CA ALA A 248 14.49 29.10 25.50
C ALA A 248 14.69 28.72 26.98
N THR A 249 14.78 27.42 27.28
CA THR A 249 15.03 26.93 28.64
C THR A 249 16.45 27.24 29.09
N GLU A 250 17.45 27.06 28.23
CA GLU A 250 18.83 27.43 28.52
C GLU A 250 18.97 28.93 28.81
N PHE A 251 18.36 29.78 28.00
CA PHE A 251 18.33 31.23 28.23
C PHE A 251 17.69 31.58 29.58
N ALA A 252 16.53 30.99 29.88
CA ALA A 252 15.84 31.22 31.16
C ALA A 252 16.66 30.75 32.38
N LEU A 253 17.42 29.64 32.24
CA LEU A 253 18.33 29.16 33.27
C LEU A 253 19.51 30.11 33.49
N ARG A 254 20.15 30.61 32.42
CA ARG A 254 21.23 31.60 32.50
C ARG A 254 20.76 32.89 33.17
N GLN A 255 19.59 33.40 32.79
CA GLN A 255 18.99 34.58 33.40
C GLN A 255 18.76 34.37 34.90
N ARG A 256 18.12 33.26 35.29
CA ARG A 256 17.90 32.94 36.71
C ARG A 256 19.19 32.83 37.50
N LYS A 257 20.21 32.19 36.94
CA LYS A 257 21.52 32.08 37.58
C LYS A 257 22.10 33.46 37.87
N HIS A 258 22.05 34.36 36.89
CA HIS A 258 22.50 35.74 37.05
C HIS A 258 21.71 36.48 38.14
N ASP A 259 20.38 36.37 38.13
CA ASP A 259 19.53 36.99 39.16
C ASP A 259 19.87 36.46 40.57
N PHE A 260 20.17 35.16 40.70
CA PHE A 260 20.60 34.56 41.97
C PHE A 260 21.98 35.03 42.42
N GLU A 261 22.93 35.18 41.50
CA GLU A 261 24.26 35.71 41.79
C GLU A 261 24.16 37.16 42.29
N GLN A 262 23.38 38.00 41.61
CA GLN A 262 23.12 39.38 42.05
C GLN A 262 22.48 39.44 43.43
N ALA A 263 21.42 38.65 43.66
CA ALA A 263 20.75 38.61 44.97
C ALA A 263 21.68 38.12 46.09
N LEU A 264 22.55 37.14 45.78
CA LEU A 264 23.53 36.63 46.73
C LEU A 264 24.57 37.69 47.09
N ASP A 265 25.08 38.42 46.10
CA ASP A 265 26.09 39.46 46.30
C ASP A 265 25.52 40.66 47.07
N GLU A 266 24.27 41.04 46.79
CA GLU A 266 23.53 42.03 47.58
C GLU A 266 23.38 41.57 49.04
N LEU A 267 22.96 40.32 49.27
CA LEU A 267 22.83 39.78 50.63
C LEU A 267 24.18 39.71 51.36
N LYS A 268 25.28 39.39 50.67
CA LYS A 268 26.64 39.45 51.26
C LYS A 268 27.01 40.88 51.63
N TRP A 269 26.69 41.85 50.77
CA TRP A 269 26.94 43.26 51.03
C TRP A 269 26.13 43.75 52.25
N GLN A 270 24.83 43.47 52.29
CA GLN A 270 23.97 43.82 53.43
C GLN A 270 24.46 43.17 54.73
N LYS A 271 24.85 41.90 54.70
CA LYS A 271 25.44 41.21 55.85
C LYS A 271 26.71 41.90 56.34
N LYS A 272 27.55 42.41 55.43
CA LYS A 272 28.76 43.15 55.79
C LYS A 272 28.42 44.49 56.45
N GLN A 273 27.44 45.23 55.93
CA GLN A 273 26.98 46.48 56.52
C GLN A 273 26.41 46.28 57.92
N VAL A 274 25.47 45.33 58.08
CA VAL A 274 24.88 45.02 59.40
C VAL A 274 25.94 44.63 60.43
N LYS A 275 26.97 43.87 60.04
CA LYS A 275 28.09 43.55 60.93
C LYS A 275 28.91 44.78 61.34
N ALA A 276 29.16 45.70 60.41
CA ALA A 276 29.87 46.94 60.71
C ALA A 276 29.04 47.84 61.65
N ASP A 277 27.73 47.91 61.43
CA ASP A 277 26.79 48.63 62.29
C ASP A 277 26.77 48.07 63.70
N ILE A 278 26.65 46.73 63.85
CA ILE A 278 26.72 46.06 65.16
C ILE A 278 28.04 46.38 65.86
N PHE A 279 29.17 46.26 65.17
CA PHE A 279 30.48 46.59 65.76
C PHE A 279 30.54 48.06 66.21
N SER A 280 30.00 48.99 65.43
CA SER A 280 29.96 50.40 65.79
C SER A 280 29.05 50.68 66.99
N LEU A 281 27.92 49.98 67.11
CA LEU A 281 26.99 50.07 68.22
C LEU A 281 27.58 49.48 69.50
N ASP A 282 28.26 48.34 69.40
CA ASP A 282 29.00 47.75 70.52
C ASP A 282 30.10 48.71 70.99
N HIS A 283 30.88 49.30 70.08
CA HIS A 283 31.89 50.30 70.44
C HIS A 283 31.27 51.51 71.14
N ARG A 284 30.12 52.00 70.66
CA ARG A 284 29.38 53.08 71.30
C ARG A 284 28.89 52.70 72.70
N ASN A 285 28.31 51.51 72.87
CA ASN A 285 27.81 51.03 74.16
C ASN A 285 28.95 50.82 75.17
N ASN A 286 30.08 50.25 74.73
CA ASN A 286 31.26 50.03 75.57
C ASN A 286 31.93 51.35 76.03
N VAL A 287 31.75 52.45 75.28
CA VAL A 287 32.17 53.80 75.70
C VAL A 287 31.12 54.46 76.60
N ARG A 288 29.83 54.21 76.36
CA ARG A 288 28.71 54.84 77.10
C ARG A 288 28.48 54.24 78.48
N GLU A 289 28.66 52.93 78.66
CA GLU A 289 28.54 52.26 79.96
C GLU A 289 29.48 52.83 81.04
N PRO A 290 30.80 52.98 80.81
CA PRO A 290 31.69 53.59 81.80
C PRO A 290 31.43 55.09 82.01
N LEU A 291 30.95 55.82 81.00
CA LEU A 291 30.56 57.24 81.13
C LEU A 291 29.29 57.42 81.98
N CYS A 292 28.30 56.53 81.80
CA CYS A 292 27.07 56.54 82.60
C CYS A 292 27.35 56.12 84.04
N PHE A 293 28.19 55.09 84.26
CA PHE A 293 28.68 54.72 85.60
C PHE A 293 29.44 55.87 86.28
N LYS A 294 30.31 56.60 85.55
CA LYS A 294 31.00 57.78 86.08
C LYS A 294 30.04 58.89 86.48
N GLN A 295 29.07 59.23 85.64
CA GLN A 295 28.08 60.26 85.95
C GLN A 295 27.17 59.87 87.11
N GLN A 296 26.84 58.59 87.26
CA GLN A 296 26.01 58.10 88.36
C GLN A 296 26.79 58.09 89.69
N LEU A 297 28.09 57.74 89.67
CA LEU A 297 29.02 57.93 90.80
C LEU A 297 29.18 59.41 91.17
N ASP A 298 29.35 60.29 90.19
CA ASP A 298 29.47 61.74 90.41
C ASP A 298 28.18 62.36 90.98
N CYS A 299 27.00 61.84 90.60
CA CYS A 299 25.71 62.23 91.17
C CYS A 299 25.51 61.73 92.62
N ILE A 300 25.95 60.51 92.94
CA ILE A 300 25.91 59.96 94.31
C ILE A 300 26.88 60.75 95.23
N LEU A 301 28.09 61.05 94.75
CA LEU A 301 29.08 61.84 95.51
C LEU A 301 28.60 63.27 95.80
N LYS A 302 27.74 63.85 94.96
CA LYS A 302 27.11 65.17 95.19
C LYS A 302 25.95 65.17 96.18
N GLN A 303 25.43 64.00 96.59
CA GLN A 303 24.38 63.90 97.62
C GLN A 303 24.94 63.78 99.05
N TYR A 304 26.27 63.60 99.20
CA TYR A 304 26.96 63.49 100.49
C TYR A 304 27.75 64.74 100.89
N HIS A 305 27.55 65.86 100.18
CA HIS A 305 28.04 67.20 100.51
C HIS A 305 26.87 68.17 100.56
#